data_AF-A0A915MNT3-F1
#
_entry.id   AF-A0A915MNT3-F1
#
_cell.length_a   1.000
_cell.length_b   1.000
_cell.length_c   1.000
_cell.angle_alpha   90.00
_cell.angle_beta   90.00
_cell.angle_gamma   90.00
#
_symmetry.space_group_name_H-M   'P 1'
#
loop_
_entity.id
_entity.type
_entity.pdbx_description
1 polymer ?
#
loop_
_entity_poly.entity_id
_entity_poly.type
_entity_poly.pdbx_seq_one_letter_code
_entity_poly.pdbx_strand_id
1 'polypeptide(L)'
;KSIKCPVDGRELQPLSPPEESVLSSSPNLTSVRLRHLSEMSNSGFSDNDAEESGGCGDNVILVEAISKRTLFNILALLNQCYPDYDFSQTKSASFRKVTYQDCIVSVDGKLVATVHNYGLLRDILWRTIEDSIKIDECCIYSYIPQYCGDPFTED
;
A
#
# COMPACT_ATOMS: atom_id res chain seq x y z
N LYS A 1 64.75 3.84 -2.79
CA LYS A 1 64.65 4.23 -1.35
C LYS A 1 63.47 3.49 -0.75
N SER A 2 63.58 3.01 0.49
CA SER A 2 62.62 2.05 1.07
C SER A 2 61.29 2.64 1.55
N ILE A 3 60.27 1.79 1.43
CA ILE A 3 59.01 1.64 2.17
C ILE A 3 58.91 2.41 3.50
N LYS A 4 57.78 3.12 3.74
CA LYS A 4 56.99 2.98 4.99
C LYS A 4 55.55 3.51 4.86
N CYS A 5 54.57 2.68 5.22
CA CYS A 5 53.21 3.11 5.56
C CYS A 5 53.11 3.28 7.09
N PRO A 6 52.28 4.22 7.59
CA PRO A 6 51.73 4.14 8.94
C PRO A 6 50.30 3.60 8.90
N VAL A 7 50.02 2.65 9.79
CA VAL A 7 48.66 2.30 10.22
C VAL A 7 48.37 3.08 11.50
N ASP A 8 47.17 3.65 11.62
CA ASP A 8 46.57 3.93 12.93
C ASP A 8 45.06 3.69 12.77
N GLY A 9 44.59 2.57 13.31
CA GLY A 9 43.18 2.24 13.39
C GLY A 9 42.61 2.80 14.69
N ARG A 10 41.38 3.28 14.63
CA ARG A 10 40.54 3.44 15.83
C ARG A 10 39.07 3.42 15.42
N GLU A 11 38.46 2.26 15.59
CA GLU A 11 37.02 2.07 15.47
C GLU A 11 36.30 2.97 16.48
N LEU A 12 35.21 3.61 16.05
CA LEU A 12 34.37 4.41 16.93
C LEU A 12 33.49 3.47 17.75
N GLN A 13 33.78 3.34 19.04
CA GLN A 13 33.03 2.46 19.94
C GLN A 13 31.60 3.00 20.20
N PRO A 14 30.60 2.11 20.37
CA PRO A 14 29.26 2.51 20.77
C PRO A 14 29.22 3.04 22.21
N LEU A 15 28.36 4.02 22.46
CA LEU A 15 28.23 4.71 23.74
C LEU A 15 27.49 3.84 24.79
N SER A 16 28.08 3.70 25.98
CA SER A 16 27.42 3.08 27.14
C SER A 16 26.30 3.96 27.73
N PRO A 17 25.24 3.38 28.33
CA PRO A 17 24.25 4.14 29.09
C PRO A 17 24.86 4.79 30.35
N PRO A 18 24.30 5.90 30.87
CA PRO A 18 24.77 6.53 32.10
C PRO A 18 24.45 5.69 33.34
N GLU A 19 25.38 5.64 34.29
CA GLU A 19 25.22 4.88 35.54
C GLU A 19 24.41 5.66 36.61
N GLU A 20 23.64 4.93 37.42
CA GLU A 20 22.82 5.49 38.50
C GLU A 20 23.68 5.96 39.68
N SER A 21 23.56 7.24 40.05
CA SER A 21 24.18 7.79 41.26
C SER A 21 23.34 7.49 42.50
N VAL A 22 23.65 6.39 43.18
CA VAL A 22 23.09 6.01 44.49
C VAL A 22 23.59 6.93 45.62
N LEU A 23 22.68 7.49 46.42
CA LEU A 23 22.97 8.02 47.76
C LEU A 23 21.86 7.69 48.76
N SER A 24 22.28 7.38 49.98
CA SER A 24 21.52 6.85 51.11
C SER A 24 20.75 7.96 51.90
N SER A 25 19.99 7.75 52.98
CA SER A 25 19.79 6.63 53.93
C SER A 25 18.41 6.73 54.61
N SER A 26 17.78 5.62 55.02
CA SER A 26 17.27 5.38 56.40
C SER A 26 16.42 4.09 56.51
N PRO A 27 16.35 3.44 57.70
CA PRO A 27 15.71 2.13 57.86
C PRO A 27 14.29 2.19 58.45
N ASN A 28 13.44 1.20 58.15
CA ASN A 28 12.67 0.47 59.19
C ASN A 28 11.88 -0.75 58.67
N LEU A 29 12.08 -1.87 59.39
CA LEU A 29 11.14 -2.95 59.76
C LEU A 29 10.16 -3.64 58.77
N THR A 30 10.16 -4.98 58.90
CA THR A 30 9.12 -6.00 58.59
C THR A 30 8.95 -6.57 57.16
N SER A 31 8.95 -7.92 57.10
CA SER A 31 8.08 -8.83 56.32
C SER A 31 7.80 -8.61 54.82
N VAL A 32 7.79 -9.59 53.92
CA VAL A 32 7.84 -11.07 53.98
C VAL A 32 8.65 -11.60 52.80
N ARG A 33 9.35 -12.73 52.96
CA ARG A 33 9.93 -13.52 51.85
C ARG A 33 9.00 -14.68 51.53
N LEU A 34 8.38 -14.72 50.34
CA LEU A 34 7.56 -15.85 49.89
C LEU A 34 7.97 -16.29 48.47
N ARG A 35 8.27 -17.58 48.35
CA ARG A 35 8.43 -18.33 47.08
C ARG A 35 7.09 -19.00 46.76
N HIS A 36 6.74 -19.18 45.48
CA HIS A 36 6.19 -20.48 45.04
C HIS A 36 6.23 -20.70 43.52
N LEU A 37 6.17 -21.97 43.15
CA LEU A 37 5.93 -22.52 41.80
C LEU A 37 4.52 -23.19 41.82
N SER A 38 3.90 -23.72 40.77
CA SER A 38 4.27 -23.93 39.36
C SER A 38 3.04 -23.49 38.52
N GLU A 39 2.51 -24.11 37.45
CA GLU A 39 2.89 -25.25 36.59
C GLU A 39 2.21 -25.09 35.20
N MET A 40 2.36 -26.08 34.33
CA MET A 40 1.64 -26.23 33.06
C MET A 40 0.32 -27.00 33.26
N SER A 41 -0.74 -26.70 32.50
CA SER A 41 -1.73 -27.72 32.12
C SER A 41 -2.50 -27.38 30.84
N ASN A 42 -2.75 -28.43 30.06
CA ASN A 42 -3.41 -28.44 28.76
C ASN A 42 -4.74 -29.18 28.91
N SER A 43 -5.86 -28.61 28.48
CA SER A 43 -7.15 -29.32 28.41
C SER A 43 -8.09 -28.71 27.37
N GLY A 44 -8.65 -29.58 26.52
CA GLY A 44 -9.83 -29.28 25.72
C GLY A 44 -10.97 -30.23 26.10
N PHE A 45 -12.22 -29.75 26.02
CA PHE A 45 -13.47 -30.51 26.08
C PHE A 45 -14.60 -29.56 25.60
N SER A 46 -15.13 -29.74 24.38
CA SER A 46 -16.36 -30.48 24.00
C SER A 46 -17.69 -29.74 24.18
N ASP A 47 -18.26 -29.35 23.03
CA ASP A 47 -19.64 -29.52 22.53
C ASP A 47 -20.91 -28.95 23.23
N ASN A 48 -21.72 -28.29 22.37
CA ASN A 48 -23.19 -28.07 22.42
C ASN A 48 -23.74 -27.07 23.46
N ASP A 49 -24.82 -26.31 23.22
CA ASP A 49 -25.86 -26.32 22.16
C ASP A 49 -26.15 -24.91 21.59
N ALA A 50 -26.98 -24.85 20.54
CA ALA A 50 -27.24 -23.65 19.74
C ALA A 50 -28.14 -22.59 20.41
N GLU A 51 -27.82 -21.30 20.19
CA GLU A 51 -28.78 -20.18 20.24
C GLU A 51 -28.53 -19.20 19.08
N GLU A 52 -29.61 -18.58 18.63
CA GLU A 52 -29.70 -17.82 17.38
C GLU A 52 -29.00 -16.45 17.43
N SER A 53 -27.98 -16.27 16.58
CA SER A 53 -27.68 -14.93 16.04
C SER A 53 -27.03 -15.04 14.67
N GLY A 54 -27.84 -14.84 13.63
CA GLY A 54 -27.38 -14.80 12.24
C GLY A 54 -26.23 -13.82 12.10
N GLY A 55 -25.10 -14.30 11.56
CA GLY A 55 -23.82 -13.65 11.77
C GLY A 55 -23.76 -12.19 11.31
N CYS A 56 -22.83 -11.44 11.93
CA CYS A 56 -22.28 -10.21 11.38
C CYS A 56 -21.45 -10.52 10.11
N GLY A 57 -22.11 -11.11 9.11
CA GLY A 57 -21.69 -11.05 7.73
C GLY A 57 -22.03 -9.65 7.23
N ASP A 58 -21.28 -8.67 7.72
CA ASP A 58 -21.18 -7.35 7.12
C ASP A 58 -20.72 -7.57 5.68
N ASN A 59 -21.70 -7.72 4.78
CA ASN A 59 -21.50 -7.76 3.36
C ASN A 59 -21.21 -6.33 2.91
N VAL A 60 -20.09 -5.81 3.44
CA VAL A 60 -19.28 -4.83 2.73
C VAL A 60 -19.02 -5.47 1.39
N ILE A 61 -19.81 -5.07 0.40
CA ILE A 61 -19.42 -5.18 -0.99
C ILE A 61 -18.15 -4.34 -1.07
N LEU A 62 -17.01 -5.01 -0.91
CA LEU A 62 -15.68 -4.43 -1.04
C LEU A 62 -15.53 -4.04 -2.50
N VAL A 63 -16.09 -2.86 -2.85
CA VAL A 63 -15.90 -2.16 -4.12
C VAL A 63 -14.44 -2.31 -4.49
N GLU A 64 -14.15 -3.09 -5.53
CA GLU A 64 -12.87 -3.80 -5.70
C GLU A 64 -11.66 -2.94 -5.32
N ALA A 65 -11.20 -3.10 -4.08
CA ALA A 65 -10.24 -2.18 -3.52
C ALA A 65 -8.89 -2.40 -4.21
N ILE A 66 -8.43 -1.39 -4.96
CA ILE A 66 -7.13 -1.44 -5.64
C ILE A 66 -6.03 -1.77 -4.62
N SER A 67 -5.26 -2.82 -4.92
CA SER A 67 -4.24 -3.30 -3.98
C SER A 67 -3.16 -2.23 -3.77
N LYS A 68 -2.54 -2.19 -2.58
CA LYS A 68 -1.43 -1.25 -2.29
C LYS A 68 -0.28 -1.38 -3.30
N ARG A 69 -0.01 -2.59 -3.80
CA ARG A 69 1.00 -2.85 -4.84
C ARG A 69 0.59 -2.24 -6.18
N THR A 70 -0.67 -2.43 -6.59
CA THR A 70 -1.19 -1.88 -7.84
C THR A 70 -1.21 -0.35 -7.79
N LEU A 71 -1.66 0.23 -6.67
CA LEU A 71 -1.64 1.68 -6.46
C LEU A 71 -0.23 2.23 -6.56
N PHE A 72 0.76 1.62 -5.90
CA PHE A 72 2.17 2.00 -5.99
C PHE A 72 2.68 1.96 -7.44
N ASN A 73 2.40 0.89 -8.18
CA ASN A 73 2.82 0.77 -9.58
C ASN A 73 2.20 1.87 -10.48
N ILE A 74 0.92 2.19 -10.30
CA ILE A 74 0.24 3.23 -11.09
C ILE A 74 0.75 4.63 -10.70
N LEU A 75 0.94 4.93 -9.41
CA LEU A 75 1.54 6.19 -8.98
C LEU A 75 2.97 6.36 -9.51
N ALA A 76 3.78 5.29 -9.52
CA ALA A 76 5.12 5.35 -10.11
C ALA A 76 5.07 5.67 -11.61
N LEU A 77 4.13 5.09 -12.36
CA LEU A 77 3.91 5.37 -13.77
C LEU A 77 3.43 6.82 -14.01
N LEU A 78 2.49 7.32 -13.21
CA LEU A 78 2.02 8.71 -13.33
C LEU A 78 3.14 9.73 -13.08
N ASN A 79 3.92 9.56 -12.00
CA ASN A 79 5.08 10.42 -11.72
C ASN A 79 6.18 10.32 -12.80
N GLN A 80 6.27 9.20 -13.53
CA GLN A 80 7.21 9.05 -14.65
C GLN A 80 6.69 9.73 -15.93
N CYS A 81 5.40 9.62 -16.23
CA CYS A 81 4.78 10.20 -17.42
C CYS A 81 4.58 11.72 -17.33
N TYR A 82 4.38 12.25 -16.11
CA TYR A 82 4.04 13.65 -15.85
C TYR A 82 4.95 14.23 -14.75
N PRO A 83 6.25 14.43 -15.02
CA PRO A 83 7.25 14.77 -14.00
C PRO A 83 7.05 16.14 -13.33
N ASP A 84 6.28 17.04 -13.95
CA ASP A 84 5.95 18.37 -13.43
C ASP A 84 4.78 18.35 -12.41
N TYR A 85 4.18 17.18 -12.14
CA TYR A 85 3.03 17.00 -11.25
C TYR A 85 3.31 15.98 -10.13
N ASP A 86 2.89 16.29 -8.91
CA ASP A 86 3.05 15.42 -7.75
C ASP A 86 1.82 14.54 -7.50
N PHE A 87 1.95 13.23 -7.74
CA PHE A 87 0.90 12.25 -7.45
C PHE A 87 1.04 11.60 -6.06
N SER A 88 1.91 12.12 -5.18
CA SER A 88 2.16 11.56 -3.83
C SER A 88 0.90 11.48 -2.95
N GLN A 89 -0.03 12.41 -3.13
CA GLN A 89 -1.29 12.49 -2.38
C GLN A 89 -2.46 11.76 -3.07
N THR A 90 -2.24 11.13 -4.23
CA THR A 90 -3.29 10.44 -4.98
C THR A 90 -3.72 9.16 -4.26
N LYS A 91 -5.03 9.05 -3.98
CA LYS A 91 -5.60 7.98 -3.15
C LYS A 91 -6.13 6.83 -4.02
N SER A 92 -6.28 5.65 -3.41
CA SER A 92 -6.95 4.50 -4.03
C SER A 92 -8.35 4.83 -4.59
N ALA A 93 -9.09 5.72 -3.92
CA ALA A 93 -10.42 6.17 -4.35
C ALA A 93 -10.43 6.98 -5.67
N SER A 94 -9.28 7.52 -6.10
CA SER A 94 -9.12 8.16 -7.42
C SER A 94 -8.98 7.15 -8.56
N PHE A 95 -9.02 5.84 -8.28
CA PHE A 95 -8.97 4.79 -9.31
C PHE A 95 -10.19 3.89 -9.20
N ARG A 96 -10.77 3.53 -10.35
CA ARG A 96 -11.74 2.45 -10.45
C ARG A 96 -11.28 1.43 -11.46
N LYS A 97 -11.42 0.15 -11.13
CA LYS A 97 -11.25 -0.94 -12.09
C LYS A 97 -12.44 -0.92 -13.05
N VAL A 98 -12.18 -1.14 -14.33
CA VAL A 98 -13.19 -1.13 -15.40
C VAL A 98 -13.01 -2.35 -16.30
N THR A 99 -14.05 -2.77 -17.02
CA THR A 99 -13.88 -3.80 -18.05
C THR A 99 -13.27 -3.20 -19.32
N TYR A 100 -12.73 -4.05 -20.20
CA TYR A 100 -12.26 -3.60 -21.51
C TYR A 100 -13.41 -2.99 -22.35
N GLN A 101 -14.62 -3.54 -22.25
CA GLN A 101 -15.79 -3.01 -22.94
C GLN A 101 -16.18 -1.61 -22.44
N ASP A 102 -16.15 -1.37 -21.13
CA ASP A 102 -16.41 -0.03 -20.56
C ASP A 102 -15.35 0.98 -21.00
N CYS A 103 -14.08 0.54 -21.07
CA CYS A 103 -12.97 1.35 -21.57
C CYS A 103 -13.20 1.75 -23.03
N ILE A 104 -13.57 0.79 -23.90
CA ILE A 104 -13.91 1.05 -25.31
C ILE A 104 -15.05 2.06 -25.41
N VAL A 105 -16.16 1.85 -24.70
CA VAL A 105 -17.32 2.76 -24.75
C VAL A 105 -16.96 4.17 -24.29
N SER A 106 -16.15 4.30 -23.23
CA SER A 106 -15.72 5.61 -22.71
C SER A 106 -14.79 6.34 -23.68
N VAL A 107 -13.82 5.64 -24.27
CA VAL A 107 -12.86 6.21 -25.23
C VAL A 107 -13.54 6.53 -26.55
N ASP A 108 -14.31 5.60 -27.13
CA ASP A 108 -15.07 5.82 -28.38
C ASP A 108 -16.03 7.00 -28.23
N GLY A 109 -16.74 7.11 -27.09
CA GLY A 109 -17.66 8.21 -26.81
C GLY A 109 -17.02 9.59 -26.77
N LYS A 110 -15.78 9.70 -26.26
CA LYS A 110 -15.02 10.95 -26.28
C LYS A 110 -14.42 11.25 -27.67
N LEU A 111 -13.86 10.24 -28.33
CA LEU A 111 -13.17 10.42 -29.61
C LEU A 111 -14.15 10.66 -30.78
N VAL A 112 -15.34 10.05 -30.79
CA VAL A 112 -16.35 10.31 -31.83
C VAL A 112 -16.86 11.76 -31.81
N ALA A 113 -16.85 12.41 -30.65
CA ALA A 113 -17.27 13.80 -30.47
C ALA A 113 -16.17 14.82 -30.84
N THR A 114 -14.89 14.41 -30.82
CA THR A 114 -13.74 15.33 -30.91
C THR A 114 -12.85 15.09 -32.14
N VAL A 115 -12.83 13.88 -32.71
CA VAL A 115 -11.95 13.49 -33.82
C VAL A 115 -12.77 13.30 -35.10
N HIS A 116 -12.49 14.13 -36.11
CA HIS A 116 -13.11 14.02 -37.42
C HIS A 116 -12.78 12.67 -38.09
N ASN A 117 -13.79 12.02 -38.67
CA ASN A 117 -13.71 10.69 -39.29
C ASN A 117 -13.21 9.56 -38.35
N TYR A 118 -13.41 9.68 -37.02
CA TYR A 118 -12.98 8.66 -36.05
C TYR A 118 -13.39 7.23 -36.41
N GLY A 119 -14.56 7.02 -37.04
CA GLY A 119 -15.01 5.69 -37.48
C GLY A 119 -14.04 4.95 -38.42
N LEU A 120 -13.18 5.65 -39.17
CA LEU A 120 -12.11 5.04 -39.98
C LEU A 120 -10.86 4.67 -39.16
N LEU A 121 -10.60 5.41 -38.07
CA LEU A 121 -9.44 5.23 -37.20
C LEU A 121 -9.69 4.21 -36.08
N ARG A 122 -10.94 4.11 -35.60
CA ARG A 122 -11.38 3.28 -34.48
C ARG A 122 -10.81 1.85 -34.53
N ASP A 123 -11.01 1.18 -35.66
CA ASP A 123 -10.58 -0.21 -35.86
C ASP A 123 -9.05 -0.35 -35.88
N ILE A 124 -8.33 0.68 -36.34
CA ILE A 124 -6.86 0.70 -36.36
C ILE A 124 -6.36 0.89 -34.92
N LEU A 125 -6.97 1.80 -34.15
CA LEU A 125 -6.64 2.07 -32.75
C LEU A 125 -6.78 0.80 -31.90
N TRP A 126 -7.95 0.16 -31.92
CA TRP A 126 -8.21 -0.99 -31.05
C TRP A 126 -7.38 -2.23 -31.44
N ARG A 127 -7.20 -2.52 -32.74
CA ARG A 127 -6.28 -3.60 -33.17
C ARG A 127 -4.84 -3.32 -32.76
N THR A 128 -4.35 -2.09 -32.91
CA THR A 128 -2.98 -1.74 -32.49
C THR A 128 -2.78 -1.95 -30.99
N ILE A 129 -3.81 -1.66 -30.18
CA ILE A 129 -3.79 -1.94 -28.74
C ILE A 129 -3.74 -3.45 -28.49
N GLU A 130 -4.64 -4.23 -29.09
CA GLU A 130 -4.71 -5.70 -28.94
C GLU A 130 -3.44 -6.43 -29.42
N ASP A 131 -2.80 -5.94 -30.48
CA ASP A 131 -1.50 -6.45 -30.98
C ASP A 131 -0.33 -6.08 -30.05
N SER A 132 -0.42 -4.95 -29.34
CA SER A 132 0.65 -4.43 -28.48
C SER A 132 0.63 -4.99 -27.05
N ILE A 133 -0.56 -5.29 -26.52
CA ILE A 133 -0.76 -5.77 -25.15
C ILE A 133 -1.83 -6.87 -25.10
N LYS A 134 -1.55 -7.91 -24.31
CA LYS A 134 -2.51 -8.99 -24.05
C LYS A 134 -3.63 -8.51 -23.13
N ILE A 135 -4.74 -8.07 -23.70
CA ILE A 135 -5.89 -7.51 -22.96
C ILE A 135 -6.50 -8.51 -21.97
N ASP A 136 -6.46 -9.81 -22.28
CA ASP A 136 -6.94 -10.90 -21.41
C ASP A 136 -6.08 -11.11 -20.15
N GLU A 137 -4.79 -10.76 -20.20
CA GLU A 137 -3.88 -10.77 -19.05
C GLU A 137 -3.86 -9.41 -18.29
N CYS A 138 -4.66 -8.42 -18.71
CA CYS A 138 -4.62 -7.05 -18.18
C CYS A 138 -5.69 -6.74 -17.11
N CYS A 139 -5.31 -5.92 -16.13
CA CYS A 139 -6.25 -5.25 -15.22
C CYS A 139 -6.35 -3.76 -15.58
N ILE A 140 -7.52 -3.32 -16.06
CA ILE A 140 -7.74 -1.97 -16.57
C ILE A 140 -8.30 -1.06 -15.47
N TYR A 141 -7.73 0.14 -15.33
CA TYR A 141 -8.13 1.14 -14.34
C TYR A 141 -8.38 2.50 -15.01
N SER A 142 -9.50 3.13 -14.66
CA SER A 142 -9.77 4.54 -14.98
C SER A 142 -9.32 5.44 -13.83
N TYR A 143 -8.60 6.51 -14.15
CA TYR A 143 -8.29 7.58 -13.20
C TYR A 143 -9.44 8.58 -13.08
N ILE A 144 -9.69 9.07 -11.86
CA ILE A 144 -10.65 10.13 -11.53
C ILE A 144 -9.84 11.31 -10.98
N PRO A 145 -9.72 12.41 -11.74
CA PRO A 145 -8.98 13.61 -11.35
C PRO A 145 -9.51 14.22 -10.05
N GLN A 146 -8.62 14.87 -9.28
CA GLN A 146 -9.02 15.65 -8.11
C GLN A 146 -9.33 17.11 -8.50
N TYR A 147 -10.39 17.69 -7.93
CA TYR A 147 -10.87 19.05 -8.24
C TYR A 147 -9.87 20.20 -7.99
N CYS A 148 -8.69 19.94 -7.40
CA CYS A 148 -7.69 20.96 -7.13
C CYS A 148 -6.27 20.41 -7.35
N GLY A 149 -5.50 21.04 -8.23
CA GLY A 149 -4.10 20.71 -8.50
C GLY A 149 -3.85 19.49 -9.40
N ASP A 150 -4.89 18.86 -9.94
CA ASP A 150 -4.76 17.70 -10.84
C ASP A 150 -4.63 18.13 -12.31
N PRO A 151 -3.64 17.62 -13.07
CA PRO A 151 -3.45 17.95 -14.49
C PRO A 151 -4.62 17.57 -15.40
N PHE A 152 -5.52 16.68 -14.97
CA PHE A 152 -6.57 16.11 -15.80
C PHE A 152 -7.97 16.60 -15.45
N THR A 153 -8.09 17.61 -14.58
CA THR A 153 -9.35 18.30 -14.30
C THR A 153 -9.59 19.36 -15.38
N GLU A 154 -10.76 19.31 -16.02
CA GLU A 154 -11.21 20.34 -16.99
C GLU A 154 -11.71 21.59 -16.24
N ASP A 155 -11.38 22.79 -16.74
CA ASP A 155 -11.80 24.11 -16.19
C ASP A 155 -13.31 24.41 -16.39
#